data_AF-I7GKM0-F1
#
_entry.id   AF-I7GKM0-F1
#
_cell.length_a   1.000
_cell.length_b   1.000
_cell.length_c   1.000
_cell.angle_alpha   90.00
_cell.angle_beta   90.00
_cell.angle_gamma   90.00
#
_symmetry.space_group_name_H-M   'P 1'
#
loop_
_entity.id
_entity.type
_entity.pdbx_description
1 polymer ?
#
loop_
_entity_poly.entity_id
_entity_poly.type
_entity_poly.pdbx_seq_one_letter_code
_entity_poly.pdbx_strand_id
1 'polypeptide(L)' 'MMFHLPPSVFMDLLSQLDDQYSRFSLENNFLLQHNIRKSKRNLQDNFQEDPIQMSMIIYNCLKEERKILEKRPEI' A
#
# COMPACT_ATOMS: atom_id res chain seq x y z
N MET A 1 -5.73 -23.71 10.83
CA MET A 1 -6.48 -22.62 10.19
C MET A 1 -5.48 -21.76 9.43
N MET A 2 -5.43 -21.89 8.12
CA MET A 2 -4.56 -21.08 7.26
C MET A 2 -5.30 -19.76 7.01
N PHE A 3 -4.83 -18.67 7.59
CA PHE A 3 -5.33 -17.33 7.27
C PHE A 3 -4.91 -17.00 5.83
N HIS A 4 -5.71 -17.42 4.84
CA HIS A 4 -5.70 -16.74 3.56
C HIS A 4 -6.20 -15.33 3.85
N LEU A 5 -5.31 -14.34 3.77
CA LEU A 5 -5.78 -12.96 3.62
C LEU A 5 -6.58 -12.95 2.31
N PRO A 6 -7.87 -12.61 2.32
CA PRO A 6 -8.67 -12.72 1.12
C PRO A 6 -8.11 -11.75 0.06
N PRO A 7 -8.08 -12.15 -1.23
CA PRO A 7 -7.73 -11.28 -2.37
C PRO A 7 -8.41 -9.90 -2.33
N SER A 8 -9.50 -9.77 -1.56
CA SER A 8 -10.18 -8.51 -1.28
C SER A 8 -9.26 -7.42 -0.75
N VAL A 9 -8.32 -7.70 0.16
CA VAL A 9 -7.50 -6.62 0.78
C VAL A 9 -6.56 -5.96 -0.25
N PHE A 10 -6.05 -6.73 -1.20
CA PHE A 10 -5.24 -6.20 -2.30
C PHE A 10 -6.09 -5.34 -3.24
N MET A 11 -7.27 -5.84 -3.62
CA MET A 11 -8.19 -5.08 -4.46
C MET A 11 -8.69 -3.81 -3.77
N ASP A 12 -8.94 -3.85 -2.47
CA ASP A 12 -9.30 -2.70 -1.65
C ASP A 12 -8.20 -1.65 -1.65
N LEU A 13 -6.92 -2.06 -1.55
CA LEU A 13 -5.79 -1.14 -1.68
C LEU A 13 -5.76 -0.49 -3.08
N LEU A 14 -5.96 -1.26 -4.14
CA LEU A 14 -5.98 -0.72 -5.49
C LEU A 14 -7.13 0.28 -5.70
N SER A 15 -8.29 0.03 -5.09
CA SER A 15 -9.42 0.97 -5.09
C SER A 15 -9.07 2.25 -4.31
N GLN A 16 -8.40 2.14 -3.17
CA GLN A 16 -7.96 3.32 -2.42
C GLN A 16 -6.96 4.17 -3.23
N LEU A 17 -6.14 3.56 -4.09
CA LEU A 17 -5.27 4.31 -5.00
C LEU A 17 -6.04 5.07 -6.07
N ASP A 18 -7.19 4.56 -6.55
CA ASP A 18 -8.07 5.29 -7.47
C ASP A 18 -8.74 6.50 -6.79
N ASP A 19 -9.15 6.34 -5.53
CA ASP A 19 -9.67 7.43 -4.73
C ASP A 19 -8.61 8.52 -4.51
N GLN A 20 -7.36 8.13 -4.21
CA GLN A 20 -6.25 9.08 -4.08
C GLN A 20 -5.92 9.78 -5.40
N TYR A 21 -5.94 9.05 -6.52
CA TYR A 21 -5.77 9.65 -7.84
C TYR A 21 -6.82 10.73 -8.10
N SER A 22 -8.09 10.46 -7.79
CA SER A 22 -9.19 11.41 -7.93
C SER A 22 -8.98 12.66 -7.07
N ARG A 23 -8.51 12.50 -5.82
CA ARG A 23 -8.17 13.64 -4.94
C ARG A 23 -7.04 14.50 -5.53
N PHE A 24 -5.96 13.88 -5.99
CA PHE A 24 -4.85 14.61 -6.62
C PHE A 24 -5.27 15.27 -7.96
N SER A 25 -6.30 14.75 -8.62
CA SER A 25 -6.93 15.39 -9.78
C SER A 25 -7.61 16.70 -9.39
N LEU A 26 -8.42 16.70 -8.33
CA LEU A 26 -9.08 17.91 -7.81
C LEU A 26 -8.07 18.98 -7.35
N GLU A 27 -6.92 18.56 -6.81
CA GLU A 27 -5.84 19.44 -6.38
C GLU A 27 -4.95 19.95 -7.54
N ASN A 28 -5.18 19.51 -8.78
CA ASN A 28 -4.30 19.74 -9.94
C ASN A 28 -2.84 19.30 -9.69
N ASN A 29 -2.63 18.30 -8.83
CA ASN A 29 -1.29 17.81 -8.49
C ASN A 29 -0.83 16.75 -9.50
N PHE A 30 -0.34 17.21 -10.65
CA PHE A 30 0.08 16.34 -11.76
C PHE A 30 1.18 15.35 -11.38
N LEU A 31 2.11 15.75 -10.51
CA LEU A 31 3.20 14.88 -10.04
C LEU A 31 2.63 13.69 -9.25
N LEU A 32 1.77 13.96 -8.26
CA LEU A 32 1.20 12.90 -7.43
C LEU A 32 0.20 12.03 -8.19
N GLN A 33 -0.59 12.60 -9.11
CA GLN A 33 -1.43 11.81 -10.04
C GLN A 33 -0.60 10.82 -10.86
N HIS A 34 0.50 11.28 -11.46
CA HIS A 34 1.40 10.43 -12.23
C HIS A 34 2.01 9.33 -11.35
N ASN A 35 2.50 9.71 -10.17
CA ASN A 35 3.16 8.79 -9.26
C ASN A 35 2.21 7.71 -8.76
N ILE A 36 0.98 8.05 -8.34
CA ILE A 36 -0.02 7.05 -7.92
C ILE A 36 -0.37 6.10 -9.06
N ARG A 37 -0.57 6.61 -10.28
CA ARG A 37 -0.85 5.75 -11.44
C ARG A 37 0.30 4.78 -11.76
N LYS A 38 1.55 5.19 -11.54
CA LYS A 38 2.72 4.33 -11.69
C LYS A 38 2.82 3.32 -10.55
N SER A 39 2.65 3.75 -9.31
CA SER A 39 2.66 2.88 -8.13
C SER A 39 1.58 1.80 -8.20
N LYS A 40 0.34 2.15 -8.61
CA LYS A 40 -0.74 1.18 -8.81
C LYS A 40 -0.36 0.08 -9.80
N ARG A 41 0.19 0.46 -10.97
CA ARG A 41 0.67 -0.49 -11.98
C ARG A 41 1.77 -1.38 -11.43
N ASN A 42 2.77 -0.81 -10.77
CA ASN A 42 3.83 -1.59 -10.13
C ASN A 42 3.27 -2.60 -9.11
N LEU A 43 2.27 -2.23 -8.31
CA LEU A 43 1.66 -3.15 -7.35
C LEU A 43 0.94 -4.31 -8.05
N GLN A 44 0.22 -4.02 -9.14
CA GLN A 44 -0.42 -5.06 -9.96
C GLN A 44 0.61 -5.99 -10.58
N ASP A 45 1.62 -5.44 -11.26
CA ASP A 45 2.64 -6.22 -11.96
C ASP A 45 3.44 -7.14 -11.01
N ASN A 46 3.66 -6.71 -9.75
CA ASN A 46 4.48 -7.46 -8.78
C ASN A 46 3.68 -8.39 -7.87
N PHE A 47 2.40 -8.11 -7.59
CA PHE A 47 1.67 -8.80 -6.51
C PHE A 47 0.27 -9.29 -6.90
N GLN A 48 -0.19 -9.08 -8.13
CA GLN A 48 -1.52 -9.55 -8.54
C GLN A 48 -1.64 -11.08 -8.53
N GLU A 49 -0.57 -11.79 -8.89
CA GLU A 49 -0.53 -13.26 -8.89
C GLU A 49 -0.33 -13.84 -7.48
N ASP A 50 0.36 -13.10 -6.59
CA ASP A 50 0.52 -13.47 -5.18
C ASP A 50 0.30 -12.28 -4.22
N PRO A 51 -0.96 -11.94 -3.93
CA PRO A 51 -1.31 -10.85 -3.02
C PRO A 51 -0.88 -11.08 -1.56
N ILE A 52 -0.61 -12.33 -1.19
CA ILE A 52 -0.19 -12.69 0.17
C ILE A 52 1.23 -12.16 0.41
N GLN A 53 2.12 -12.23 -0.58
CA GLN A 53 3.46 -11.68 -0.47
C GLN A 53 3.44 -10.18 -0.14
N MET A 54 2.58 -9.40 -0.80
CA MET A 54 2.42 -7.96 -0.51
C MET A 54 1.98 -7.74 0.94
N SER A 55 1.02 -8.55 1.40
CA SER A 55 0.48 -8.46 2.76
C SER A 55 1.56 -8.73 3.82
N MET A 56 2.43 -9.71 3.57
CA MET A 56 3.58 -10.00 4.43
C MET A 56 4.58 -8.85 4.45
N ILE A 57 4.86 -8.24 3.29
CA ILE A 57 5.76 -7.08 3.20
C ILE A 57 5.19 -5.92 4.03
N ILE A 58 3.93 -5.55 3.84
CA ILE A 58 3.28 -4.46 4.58
C ILE A 58 3.29 -4.77 6.09
N TYR A 59 2.93 -5.99 6.49
CA TYR A 59 2.95 -6.39 7.89
C TYR A 59 4.34 -6.24 8.52
N ASN A 60 5.38 -6.70 7.81
CA ASN A 60 6.76 -6.61 8.28
C ASN A 60 7.23 -5.15 8.34
N CYS A 61 6.93 -4.32 7.34
CA CYS A 61 7.21 -2.88 7.37
C CYS A 61 6.60 -2.21 8.62
N LEU A 62 5.30 -2.40 8.85
CA LEU A 62 4.61 -1.82 10.01
C LEU A 62 5.16 -2.36 11.34
N LYS A 63 5.57 -3.62 11.38
CA LYS A 63 6.19 -4.23 12.57
C LYS A 63 7.56 -3.63 12.86
N GLU A 64 8.39 -3.42 11.85
CA GLU A 64 9.69 -2.77 12.02
C GLU A 64 9.55 -1.30 12.40
N GLU A 65 8.61 -0.57 11.80
CA GLU A 65 8.29 0.81 12.20
C GLU A 65 7.92 0.90 13.68
N ARG A 66 7.08 -0.01 14.20
CA ARG A 66 6.76 -0.06 15.64
C ARG A 66 7.98 -0.28 16.50
N LYS A 67 8.88 -1.20 16.12
CA LYS A 67 10.14 -1.43 16.86
C LYS A 67 11.03 -0.18 16.87
N ILE A 68 11.05 0.58 15.77
CA ILE A 68 11.82 1.84 15.69
C ILE A 68 11.22 2.87 16.65
N LEU A 69 9.88 2.99 16.68
CA LEU A 69 9.18 3.90 17.58
C LEU A 69 9.38 3.52 19.06
N GLU A 70 9.30 2.23 19.40
CA GLU A 70 9.51 1.73 20.77
C GLU A 70 10.94 1.95 21.28
N LYS A 71 11.93 1.94 20.38
CA LYS A 71 13.35 2.19 20.71
C LYS A 71 13.69 3.66 20.84
N ARG A 72 12.79 4.56 20.42
CA ARG A 72 13.04 5.99 20.49
C ARG A 72 12.86 6.44 21.94
N PRO A 73 13.91 6.97 22.62
CA PRO A 73 13.72 7.60 23.90
C PRO A 73 12.80 8.81 23.71
N GLU A 74 11.78 8.91 24.57
CA GLU A 74 10.96 10.12 24.67
C GLU A 74 11.90 11.31 24.92
N ILE A 75 11.83 12.31 24.04
CA ILE A 75 12.44 13.64 24.26
C ILE A 75 11.38 14.46 24.97
#